data_AF-A0A1H3DNC8-F1
#
_entry.id   AF-A0A1H3DNC8-F1
#
_cell.length_a   1.000
_cell.length_b   1.000
_cell.length_c   1.000
_cell.angle_alpha   90.00
_cell.angle_beta   90.00
_cell.angle_gamma   90.00
#
_symmetry.space_group_name_H-M   'P 1'
#
loop_
_entity.id
_entity.type
_entity.pdbx_description
1 polymer ?
#
loop_
_entity_poly.entity_id
_entity_poly.type
_entity_poly.pdbx_seq_one_letter_code
_entity_poly.pdbx_strand_id
1 'polypeptide(L)'
;MSERPSDSGVDGGTGVGTDGDTEVETGGALDGCTDGDPGDGPRVEVGRYRIGTDATPAEFLATARVYARAVAETHDLTVSVGELEWEVSRRAKRRAGAVRHRDGEPKAVVLAWLQFRNRGWRATAATIRHELLHVHLLNERDDPSHGPAFRRLAQALGTHVRCDRFVDPTWWVRCTDCDAELARYRRSKLVKNPDHYRCGECGGRYRVVRADDADGEE
;
A
#
# COMPACT_ATOMS: atom_id res chain seq x y z
N MET A 1 -14.41 -48.24 -6.13
CA MET A 1 -14.39 -49.72 -6.22
C MET A 1 -13.11 -50.05 -6.95
N SER A 2 -12.01 -50.30 -6.25
CA SER A 2 -11.56 -51.63 -5.79
C SER A 2 -10.24 -51.89 -6.57
N GLU A 3 -9.05 -52.23 -6.05
CA GLU A 3 -8.57 -52.70 -4.74
C GLU A 3 -7.05 -52.44 -4.63
N ARG A 4 -6.54 -52.45 -3.40
CA ARG A 4 -5.11 -52.64 -3.05
C ARG A 4 -4.80 -54.14 -2.91
N PRO A 5 -3.51 -54.52 -2.89
CA PRO A 5 -2.93 -55.23 -1.73
C PRO A 5 -1.57 -54.61 -1.32
N SER A 6 -1.16 -54.44 -0.05
CA SER A 6 -0.89 -55.39 1.08
C SER A 6 0.31 -56.30 0.77
N ASP A 7 1.54 -55.98 1.17
CA ASP A 7 2.24 -56.06 2.49
C ASP A 7 2.82 -57.45 2.84
N SER A 8 4.12 -57.46 3.20
CA SER A 8 4.98 -58.47 3.87
C SER A 8 6.41 -58.34 3.34
N GLY A 9 7.53 -58.23 4.07
CA GLY A 9 7.86 -58.29 5.49
C GLY A 9 9.36 -58.69 5.60
N VAL A 10 10.13 -57.99 6.45
CA VAL A 10 11.35 -58.34 7.26
C VAL A 10 12.31 -59.48 6.80
N ASP A 11 13.64 -59.46 6.96
CA ASP A 11 14.45 -59.09 8.15
C ASP A 11 15.98 -59.13 7.86
N GLY A 12 16.77 -58.46 8.72
CA GLY A 12 18.10 -58.93 9.16
C GLY A 12 19.39 -58.46 8.46
N GLY A 13 20.30 -57.81 9.20
CA GLY A 13 21.73 -57.71 8.82
C GLY A 13 22.56 -56.62 9.50
N THR A 14 22.99 -56.87 10.73
CA THR A 14 23.99 -56.10 11.52
C THR A 14 25.37 -55.97 10.87
N GLY A 15 26.02 -54.81 11.05
CA GLY A 15 27.45 -54.61 10.77
C GLY A 15 28.06 -53.54 11.70
N VAL A 16 29.01 -53.98 12.52
CA VAL A 16 29.83 -53.21 13.48
C VAL A 16 31.23 -53.01 12.90
N GLY A 17 31.86 -51.87 13.22
CA GLY A 17 33.30 -51.60 13.06
C GLY A 17 33.56 -50.31 12.26
N THR A 18 34.50 -49.42 12.58
CA THR A 18 35.66 -49.46 13.47
C THR A 18 36.15 -48.03 13.74
N ASP A 19 37.07 -47.94 14.70
CA ASP A 19 37.77 -46.81 15.31
C ASP A 19 38.49 -45.83 14.36
N GLY A 20 38.78 -44.64 14.90
CA GLY A 20 39.71 -43.67 14.32
C GLY A 20 39.87 -42.42 15.18
N ASP A 21 40.84 -42.45 16.10
CA ASP A 21 41.39 -41.33 16.87
C ASP A 21 41.86 -40.15 15.99
N THR A 22 41.80 -38.91 16.52
CA THR A 22 42.95 -37.99 16.74
C THR A 22 42.48 -36.52 16.83
N GLU A 23 42.51 -36.01 18.06
CA GLU A 23 43.07 -34.73 18.56
C GLU A 23 43.13 -33.40 17.74
N VAL A 24 42.69 -32.35 18.47
CA VAL A 24 43.00 -30.89 18.49
C VAL A 24 42.68 -30.01 17.27
N GLU A 25 41.90 -28.93 17.48
CA GLU A 25 42.41 -27.54 17.50
C GLU A 25 41.33 -26.59 18.07
N THR A 26 41.71 -25.83 19.09
CA THR A 26 40.97 -24.69 19.65
C THR A 26 41.23 -23.43 18.83
N GLY A 27 40.18 -22.67 18.52
CA GLY A 27 40.30 -21.23 18.24
C GLY A 27 39.68 -20.77 16.92
N GLY A 28 38.72 -19.86 17.01
CA GLY A 28 38.20 -19.14 15.85
C GLY A 28 36.79 -18.65 16.10
N ALA A 29 36.67 -17.46 16.70
CA ALA A 29 35.44 -16.71 16.78
C ALA A 29 34.84 -16.56 15.37
N LEU A 30 33.72 -17.24 15.10
CA LEU A 30 32.87 -16.91 13.97
C LEU A 30 31.95 -15.79 14.44
N ASP A 31 32.47 -14.58 14.19
CA ASP A 31 31.74 -13.34 14.02
C ASP A 31 30.48 -13.63 13.18
N GLY A 32 29.37 -13.82 13.90
CA GLY A 32 28.10 -14.23 13.35
C GLY A 32 27.43 -13.04 12.70
N CYS A 33 27.60 -12.95 11.38
CA CYS A 33 26.68 -12.37 10.41
C CYS A 33 25.95 -11.10 10.89
N THR A 34 26.55 -9.94 10.59
CA THR A 34 25.76 -8.72 10.43
C THR A 34 24.68 -8.99 9.38
N ASP A 35 23.43 -9.03 9.83
CA ASP A 35 22.26 -8.92 8.98
C ASP A 35 22.43 -7.66 8.13
N GLY A 36 22.78 -7.85 6.86
CA GLY A 36 22.75 -6.78 5.87
C GLY A 36 21.31 -6.35 5.67
N ASP A 37 20.93 -5.24 6.31
CA ASP A 37 19.64 -4.56 6.15
C ASP A 37 19.35 -4.35 4.65
N PRO A 38 18.21 -4.83 4.10
CA PRO A 38 17.86 -4.61 2.71
C PRO A 38 17.30 -3.19 2.59
N GLY A 39 18.19 -2.20 2.51
CA GLY A 39 17.75 -0.81 2.55
C GLY A 39 18.73 0.29 2.14
N ASP A 40 19.91 -0.02 1.63
CA ASP A 40 21.00 0.94 1.37
C ASP A 40 20.88 1.68 0.02
N GLY A 41 19.66 2.10 -0.34
CA GLY A 41 19.43 3.00 -1.47
C GLY A 41 19.38 4.45 -0.99
N PRO A 42 19.72 5.45 -1.83
CA PRO A 42 19.57 6.84 -1.46
C PRO A 42 18.10 7.14 -1.14
N ARG A 43 17.84 7.79 0.00
CA ARG A 43 16.48 8.12 0.47
C ARG A 43 16.33 9.62 0.65
N VAL A 44 15.19 10.15 0.21
CA VAL A 44 14.81 11.53 0.53
C VAL A 44 14.30 11.60 1.95
N GLU A 45 14.96 12.38 2.80
CA GLU A 45 14.52 12.63 4.17
C GLU A 45 13.17 13.36 4.20
N VAL A 46 12.10 12.62 4.52
CA VAL A 46 10.74 13.16 4.56
C VAL A 46 10.60 14.34 5.54
N GLY A 47 11.36 14.31 6.64
CA GLY A 47 11.34 15.33 7.69
C GLY A 47 11.81 16.71 7.22
N ARG A 48 12.75 16.78 6.27
CA ARG A 48 13.28 18.03 5.71
C ARG A 48 12.21 18.90 5.03
N TYR A 49 11.17 18.25 4.51
CA TYR A 49 10.08 18.91 3.77
C TYR A 49 8.82 19.06 4.64
N ARG A 50 8.92 18.82 5.95
CA ARG A 50 7.75 18.83 6.82
C ARG A 50 7.14 20.24 6.89
N ILE A 51 5.85 20.29 6.62
CA ILE A 51 4.98 21.44 6.90
C ILE A 51 3.86 21.05 7.86
N GLY A 52 3.40 22.02 8.65
CA GLY A 52 2.30 21.85 9.59
C GLY A 52 0.95 21.81 8.87
N THR A 53 -0.04 21.13 9.45
CA THR A 53 -1.37 21.00 8.85
C THR A 53 -2.09 22.34 8.70
N ASP A 54 -1.68 23.35 9.46
CA ASP A 54 -2.08 24.75 9.40
C ASP A 54 -1.59 25.51 8.16
N ALA A 55 -0.68 24.92 7.36
CA ALA A 55 -0.26 25.47 6.08
C ALA A 55 -1.44 25.77 5.14
N THR A 56 -1.25 26.75 4.27
CA THR A 56 -2.16 27.07 3.18
C THR A 56 -2.08 26.03 2.06
N PRO A 57 -3.10 25.92 1.19
CA PRO A 57 -3.03 25.06 0.01
C PRO A 57 -1.87 25.39 -0.94
N ALA A 58 -1.47 26.66 -1.01
CA ALA A 58 -0.37 27.11 -1.86
C ALA A 58 0.99 26.63 -1.31
N GLU A 59 1.24 26.80 -0.02
CA GLU A 59 2.44 26.28 0.65
C GLU A 59 2.50 24.75 0.54
N PHE A 60 1.37 24.08 0.77
CA PHE A 60 1.26 22.64 0.60
C PHE A 60 1.66 22.15 -0.80
N LEU A 61 1.15 22.79 -1.87
CA LEU A 61 1.53 22.43 -3.23
C LEU A 61 2.99 22.75 -3.53
N ALA A 62 3.49 23.89 -3.07
CA ALA A 62 4.89 24.26 -3.27
C ALA A 62 5.82 23.20 -2.64
N THR A 63 5.58 22.85 -1.37
CA THR A 63 6.35 21.82 -0.66
C THR A 63 6.20 20.44 -1.31
N ALA A 64 4.98 20.07 -1.74
CA ALA A 64 4.74 18.81 -2.45
C ALA A 64 5.57 18.71 -3.73
N ARG A 65 5.66 19.78 -4.52
CA ARG A 65 6.43 19.82 -5.77
C ARG A 65 7.94 19.74 -5.51
N VAL A 66 8.45 20.46 -4.51
CA VAL A 66 9.88 20.39 -4.15
C VAL A 66 10.23 18.98 -3.66
N TYR A 67 9.41 18.39 -2.79
CA TYR A 67 9.59 17.02 -2.34
C TYR A 67 9.53 16.02 -3.50
N ALA A 68 8.59 16.18 -4.42
CA ALA A 68 8.44 15.32 -5.58
C ALA A 68 9.66 15.37 -6.51
N ARG A 69 10.24 16.56 -6.75
CA ARG A 69 11.49 16.69 -7.52
C ARG A 69 12.63 15.95 -6.86
N ALA A 70 12.82 16.15 -5.56
CA ALA A 70 13.85 15.44 -4.82
C ALA A 70 13.69 13.91 -4.91
N VAL A 71 12.46 13.40 -4.80
CA VAL A 71 12.18 11.96 -4.94
C VAL A 71 12.48 11.47 -6.35
N ALA A 72 12.01 12.20 -7.38
CA ALA A 72 12.23 11.81 -8.76
C ALA A 72 13.73 11.75 -9.10
N GLU A 73 14.48 12.77 -8.69
CA GLU A 73 15.93 12.86 -8.91
C GLU A 73 16.71 11.80 -8.11
N THR A 74 16.35 11.58 -6.84
CA THR A 74 17.08 10.63 -5.97
C THR A 74 16.90 9.17 -6.38
N HIS A 75 15.76 8.85 -7.01
CA HIS A 75 15.39 7.49 -7.39
C HIS A 75 15.34 7.27 -8.90
N ASP A 76 15.89 8.20 -9.69
CA ASP A 76 15.91 8.16 -11.17
C ASP A 76 14.53 7.85 -11.80
N LEU A 77 13.47 8.42 -11.22
CA LEU A 77 12.13 8.25 -11.77
C LEU A 77 11.96 9.10 -13.02
N THR A 78 11.45 8.52 -14.10
CA THR A 78 11.08 9.24 -15.31
C THR A 78 9.83 10.09 -15.09
N VAL A 79 9.99 11.21 -14.39
CA VAL A 79 8.91 12.13 -14.02
C VAL A 79 9.36 13.59 -14.17
N SER A 80 8.81 14.28 -15.17
CA SER A 80 8.98 15.73 -15.34
C SER A 80 8.07 16.52 -14.39
N VAL A 81 8.44 16.65 -13.11
CA VAL A 81 7.61 17.34 -12.10
C VAL A 81 7.24 18.79 -12.49
N GLY A 82 8.10 19.46 -13.26
CA GLY A 82 7.86 20.82 -13.76
C GLY A 82 6.78 20.93 -14.83
N GLU A 83 6.57 19.87 -15.61
CA GLU A 83 5.62 19.83 -16.74
C GLU A 83 4.23 19.35 -16.32
N LEU A 84 4.13 18.68 -15.17
CA LEU A 84 2.86 18.27 -14.58
C LEU A 84 2.13 19.46 -13.96
N GLU A 85 0.82 19.51 -14.15
CA GLU A 85 -0.07 20.33 -13.32
C GLU A 85 -0.18 19.73 -11.91
N TRP A 86 -0.32 20.59 -10.90
CA TRP A 86 -0.47 20.17 -9.51
C TRP A 86 -1.70 20.82 -8.90
N GLU A 87 -2.61 19.98 -8.39
CA GLU A 87 -3.89 20.43 -7.84
C GLU A 87 -4.12 19.92 -6.42
N VAL A 88 -4.85 20.73 -5.63
CA VAL A 88 -5.43 20.29 -4.35
C VAL A 88 -6.90 20.01 -4.51
N SER A 89 -7.33 18.79 -4.23
CA SER A 89 -8.74 18.45 -4.09
C SER A 89 -9.21 18.64 -2.65
N ARG A 90 -10.05 19.66 -2.42
CA ARG A 90 -10.69 19.90 -1.11
C ARG A 90 -11.84 18.93 -0.78
N ARG A 91 -12.29 18.18 -1.78
CA ARG A 91 -13.49 17.31 -1.70
C ARG A 91 -13.17 15.82 -1.69
N ALA A 92 -11.95 15.43 -2.02
CA ALA A 92 -11.56 14.02 -2.07
C ALA A 92 -11.56 13.41 -0.66
N LYS A 93 -12.28 12.29 -0.51
CA LYS A 93 -12.40 11.53 0.75
C LYS A 93 -11.98 10.06 0.62
N ARG A 94 -11.81 9.56 -0.61
CA ARG A 94 -11.60 8.12 -0.91
C ARG A 94 -10.21 7.78 -1.40
N ARG A 95 -9.56 8.71 -2.11
CA ARG A 95 -8.22 8.57 -2.66
C ARG A 95 -7.41 9.74 -2.16
N ALA A 96 -6.23 9.47 -1.62
CA ALA A 96 -5.33 10.48 -1.08
C ALA A 96 -4.63 11.25 -2.19
N GLY A 97 -4.42 10.61 -3.34
CA GLY A 97 -3.90 11.22 -4.55
C GLY A 97 -4.54 10.59 -5.80
N ALA A 98 -4.25 11.19 -6.95
CA ALA A 98 -4.47 10.59 -8.26
C ALA A 98 -3.61 11.29 -9.32
N VAL A 99 -3.08 10.50 -10.25
CA VAL A 99 -2.58 10.99 -11.55
C VAL A 99 -3.74 11.10 -12.54
N ARG A 100 -3.88 12.24 -13.19
CA ARG A 100 -4.69 12.38 -14.41
C ARG A 100 -3.78 12.23 -15.61
N HIS A 101 -4.21 11.43 -16.58
CA HIS A 101 -3.50 11.21 -17.83
C HIS A 101 -4.48 11.29 -19.00
N ARG A 102 -3.96 11.52 -20.21
CA ARG A 102 -4.71 11.53 -21.47
C ARG A 102 -3.86 10.85 -22.53
N ASP A 103 -4.42 9.84 -23.20
CA ASP A 103 -3.73 9.10 -24.26
C ASP A 103 -2.39 8.53 -23.80
N GLY A 104 -2.37 7.88 -22.63
CA GLY A 104 -1.14 7.35 -21.99
C GLY A 104 -0.31 8.41 -21.25
N GLU A 105 -0.42 9.68 -21.63
CA GLU A 105 0.45 10.75 -21.14
C GLU A 105 -0.03 11.37 -19.81
N PRO A 106 0.81 11.37 -18.75
CA PRO A 106 0.51 12.06 -17.49
C PRO A 106 0.34 13.58 -17.69
N LYS A 107 -0.67 14.17 -17.05
CA LYS A 107 -0.98 15.62 -17.13
C LYS A 107 -1.02 16.32 -15.79
N ALA A 108 -1.56 15.68 -14.76
CA ALA A 108 -1.69 16.32 -13.45
C ALA A 108 -1.54 15.34 -12.29
N VAL A 109 -0.97 15.81 -11.18
CA VAL A 109 -1.04 15.16 -9.87
C VAL A 109 -2.03 15.92 -9.00
N VAL A 110 -3.04 15.21 -8.51
CA VAL A 110 -4.08 15.76 -7.64
C VAL A 110 -3.92 15.18 -6.25
N LEU A 111 -3.75 16.02 -5.23
CA LEU A 111 -3.61 15.59 -3.83
C LEU A 111 -4.86 15.97 -3.01
N ALA A 112 -5.29 15.07 -2.13
CA ALA A 112 -6.44 15.28 -1.27
C ALA A 112 -6.08 16.16 -0.06
N TRP A 113 -6.70 17.33 0.05
CA TRP A 113 -6.49 18.26 1.17
C TRP A 113 -6.77 17.61 2.53
N LEU A 114 -7.87 16.84 2.60
CA LEU A 114 -8.30 16.20 3.84
C LEU A 114 -7.31 15.11 4.28
N GLN A 115 -6.57 14.48 3.37
CA GLN A 115 -5.54 13.53 3.77
C GLN A 115 -4.41 14.26 4.50
N PHE A 116 -3.94 15.37 3.94
CA PHE A 116 -2.91 16.18 4.58
C PHE A 116 -3.38 16.70 5.94
N ARG A 117 -4.60 17.26 6.01
CA ARG A 117 -5.16 17.79 7.26
C ARG A 117 -5.32 16.73 8.35
N ASN A 118 -5.71 15.50 7.99
CA ASN A 118 -6.05 14.48 8.98
C ASN A 118 -4.89 13.55 9.32
N ARG A 119 -3.92 13.38 8.42
CA ARG A 119 -2.79 12.43 8.57
C ARG A 119 -1.41 13.09 8.51
N GLY A 120 -1.35 14.38 8.16
CA GLY A 120 -0.13 15.17 8.15
C GLY A 120 0.84 14.81 7.03
N TRP A 121 1.98 15.50 7.05
CA TRP A 121 2.98 15.46 5.97
C TRP A 121 3.55 14.06 5.69
N ARG A 122 3.81 13.22 6.71
CA ARG A 122 4.39 11.88 6.48
C ARG A 122 3.49 11.01 5.60
N ALA A 123 2.18 11.05 5.83
CA ALA A 123 1.21 10.34 5.01
C ALA A 123 1.14 10.96 3.61
N THR A 124 1.11 12.29 3.49
CA THR A 124 1.14 12.98 2.19
C THR A 124 2.38 12.61 1.39
N ALA A 125 3.57 12.59 2.00
CA ALA A 125 4.81 12.22 1.34
C ALA A 125 4.74 10.80 0.78
N ALA A 126 4.16 9.84 1.51
CA ALA A 126 3.91 8.50 0.99
C ALA A 126 2.99 8.54 -0.23
N THR A 127 1.88 9.28 -0.17
CA THR A 127 1.00 9.48 -1.33
C THR A 127 1.71 10.12 -2.52
N ILE A 128 2.57 11.12 -2.31
CA ILE A 128 3.34 11.72 -3.41
C ILE A 128 4.21 10.66 -4.08
N ARG A 129 4.94 9.85 -3.31
CA ARG A 129 5.73 8.73 -3.87
C ARG A 129 4.84 7.75 -4.64
N HIS A 130 3.64 7.45 -4.15
CA HIS A 130 2.66 6.59 -4.85
C HIS A 130 2.28 7.16 -6.22
N GLU A 131 1.91 8.45 -6.28
CA GLU A 131 1.52 9.09 -7.55
C GLU A 131 2.70 9.19 -8.53
N LEU A 132 3.92 9.45 -8.04
CA LEU A 132 5.11 9.47 -8.89
C LEU A 132 5.40 8.10 -9.52
N LEU A 133 5.12 7.00 -8.82
CA LEU A 133 5.23 5.66 -9.41
C LEU A 133 4.23 5.44 -10.55
N HIS A 134 3.02 6.00 -10.45
CA HIS A 134 2.07 5.96 -11.56
C HIS A 134 2.59 6.74 -12.77
N VAL A 135 3.13 7.95 -12.55
CA VAL A 135 3.72 8.74 -13.66
C VAL A 135 4.88 7.98 -14.30
N HIS A 136 5.80 7.46 -13.49
CA HIS A 136 6.95 6.69 -13.99
C HIS A 136 6.52 5.47 -14.80
N LEU A 137 5.56 4.66 -14.31
CA LEU A 137 5.12 3.46 -15.02
C LEU A 137 4.30 3.77 -16.27
N LEU A 138 3.57 4.88 -16.31
CA LEU A 138 2.95 5.37 -17.54
C LEU A 138 4.03 5.72 -18.58
N ASN A 139 5.06 6.47 -18.17
CA ASN A 139 6.13 6.88 -19.07
C ASN A 139 6.98 5.69 -19.58
N GLU A 140 7.29 4.73 -18.71
CA GLU A 140 8.15 3.59 -19.08
C GLU A 140 7.41 2.43 -19.75
N ARG A 141 6.12 2.25 -19.45
CA ARG A 141 5.42 0.99 -19.73
C ARG A 141 3.97 1.16 -20.18
N ASP A 142 3.46 2.39 -20.24
CA ASP A 142 2.03 2.68 -20.45
C ASP A 142 1.12 1.90 -19.47
N ASP A 143 1.59 1.69 -18.22
CA ASP A 143 0.90 0.89 -17.21
C ASP A 143 0.44 1.76 -16.02
N PRO A 144 -0.87 2.11 -15.94
CA PRO A 144 -1.42 2.87 -14.81
C PRO A 144 -1.77 1.98 -13.61
N SER A 145 -1.55 0.66 -13.65
CA SER A 145 -2.06 -0.27 -12.66
C SER A 145 -1.17 -0.45 -11.43
N HIS A 146 -1.71 -1.08 -10.38
CA HIS A 146 -0.95 -1.54 -9.20
C HIS A 146 -0.38 -2.96 -9.40
N GLY A 147 0.11 -3.25 -10.61
CA GLY A 147 0.71 -4.52 -10.99
C GLY A 147 2.02 -4.85 -10.25
N PRO A 148 2.68 -5.97 -10.59
CA PRO A 148 3.91 -6.40 -9.92
C PRO A 148 5.03 -5.35 -9.94
N ALA A 149 5.17 -4.59 -11.03
CA ALA A 149 6.16 -3.52 -11.13
C ALA A 149 5.90 -2.41 -10.10
N PHE A 150 4.66 -1.94 -10.01
CA PHE A 150 4.25 -0.96 -9.00
C PHE A 150 4.56 -1.45 -7.59
N ARG A 151 4.20 -2.69 -7.25
CA ARG A 151 4.38 -3.21 -5.88
C ARG A 151 5.85 -3.26 -5.46
N ARG A 152 6.75 -3.67 -6.36
CA ARG A 152 8.19 -3.68 -6.09
C ARG A 152 8.72 -2.26 -5.86
N LEU A 153 8.36 -1.32 -6.73
CA LEU A 153 8.78 0.07 -6.58
C LEU A 153 8.17 0.71 -5.32
N ALA A 154 6.92 0.39 -4.99
CA ALA A 154 6.26 0.88 -3.80
C ALA A 154 6.98 0.43 -2.52
N GLN A 155 7.46 -0.81 -2.48
CA GLN A 155 8.30 -1.31 -1.39
C GLN A 155 9.62 -0.54 -1.32
N ALA A 156 10.33 -0.40 -2.45
CA ALA A 156 11.62 0.29 -2.52
C ALA A 156 11.53 1.76 -2.08
N LEU A 157 10.48 2.47 -2.50
CA LEU A 157 10.25 3.87 -2.14
C LEU A 157 9.53 4.03 -0.79
N GLY A 158 9.19 2.95 -0.10
CA GLY A 158 8.47 2.99 1.17
C GLY A 158 7.12 3.69 1.06
N THR A 159 6.31 3.35 0.06
CA THR A 159 4.93 3.84 -0.09
C THR A 159 3.93 2.68 -0.09
N HIS A 160 2.65 3.00 0.09
CA HIS A 160 1.55 2.04 0.11
C HIS A 160 1.09 1.69 -1.31
N VAL A 161 0.65 0.45 -1.50
CA VAL A 161 -0.03 0.03 -2.75
C VAL A 161 -1.51 0.41 -2.73
N ARG A 162 -2.13 0.43 -1.54
CA ARG A 162 -3.53 0.81 -1.34
C ARG A 162 -3.60 2.07 -0.50
N CYS A 163 -4.47 2.99 -0.90
CA CYS A 163 -4.72 4.19 -0.11
C CYS A 163 -5.43 3.81 1.20
N ASP A 164 -4.83 4.17 2.33
CA ASP A 164 -5.48 4.07 3.63
C ASP A 164 -6.62 5.08 3.75
N ARG A 165 -7.61 4.76 4.59
CA ARG A 165 -8.70 5.69 4.92
C ARG A 165 -8.15 6.87 5.73
N PHE A 166 -8.46 8.08 5.28
CA PHE A 166 -8.06 9.33 5.93
C PHE A 166 -9.24 10.23 6.31
N VAL A 167 -10.45 9.83 5.93
CA VAL A 167 -11.71 10.44 6.40
C VAL A 167 -12.60 9.28 6.84
N ASP A 168 -13.29 9.46 7.95
CA ASP A 168 -14.24 8.45 8.40
C ASP A 168 -15.48 8.43 7.51
N PRO A 169 -15.96 7.25 7.09
CA PRO A 169 -17.19 7.14 6.33
C PRO A 169 -18.38 7.56 7.18
N THR A 170 -19.27 8.39 6.66
CA THR A 170 -20.50 8.77 7.37
C THR A 170 -21.50 7.61 7.48
N TRP A 171 -21.48 6.67 6.53
CA TRP A 171 -22.30 5.46 6.55
C TRP A 171 -21.47 4.23 6.20
N TRP A 172 -21.79 3.13 6.83
CA TRP A 172 -21.35 1.77 6.52
C TRP A 172 -22.51 0.99 5.92
N VAL A 173 -22.24 0.27 4.83
CA VAL A 173 -23.18 -0.72 4.30
C VAL A 173 -22.56 -2.08 4.51
N ARG A 174 -23.15 -2.88 5.40
CA ARG A 174 -22.64 -4.19 5.83
C ARG A 174 -23.52 -5.29 5.23
N CYS A 175 -22.93 -6.35 4.72
CA CYS A 175 -23.72 -7.55 4.41
C CYS A 175 -24.22 -8.18 5.71
N THR A 176 -25.42 -8.75 5.68
CA THR A 176 -25.98 -9.48 6.83
C THR A 176 -25.52 -10.93 6.90
N ASP A 177 -24.94 -11.44 5.81
CA ASP A 177 -24.69 -12.87 5.63
C ASP A 177 -23.18 -13.17 5.44
N CYS A 178 -22.34 -12.14 5.29
CA CYS A 178 -20.88 -12.24 5.27
C CYS A 178 -20.23 -10.94 5.79
N ASP A 179 -18.91 -10.92 5.91
CA ASP A 179 -18.15 -9.78 6.45
C ASP A 179 -17.93 -8.61 5.48
N ALA A 180 -18.62 -8.61 4.33
CA ALA A 180 -18.45 -7.56 3.34
C ALA A 180 -18.95 -6.19 3.86
N GLU A 181 -18.06 -5.20 3.87
CA GLU A 181 -18.37 -3.83 4.27
C GLU A 181 -18.04 -2.81 3.19
N LEU A 182 -18.94 -1.83 3.01
CA LEU A 182 -18.78 -0.75 2.04
C LEU A 182 -18.90 0.61 2.72
N ALA A 183 -17.77 1.31 2.82
CA ALA A 183 -17.70 2.69 3.27
C ALA A 183 -18.43 3.66 2.31
N ARG A 184 -19.29 4.53 2.87
CA ARG A 184 -20.05 5.55 2.13
C ARG A 184 -19.94 6.92 2.83
N TYR A 185 -19.48 7.91 2.07
CA TYR A 185 -19.26 9.30 2.55
C TYR A 185 -20.43 10.25 2.28
N ARG A 186 -21.46 9.74 1.61
CA ARG A 186 -22.70 10.45 1.28
C ARG A 186 -23.86 9.48 1.30
N ARG A 187 -25.07 9.98 1.50
CA ARG A 187 -26.32 9.20 1.47
C ARG A 187 -26.67 8.79 0.03
N SER A 188 -25.94 7.80 -0.49
CA SER A 188 -26.08 7.26 -1.85
C SER A 188 -27.40 6.50 -2.05
N LYS A 189 -27.72 6.09 -3.29
CA LYS A 189 -28.90 5.24 -3.57
C LYS A 189 -28.87 3.93 -2.75
N LEU A 190 -27.71 3.29 -2.63
CA LEU A 190 -27.52 2.10 -1.80
C LEU A 190 -27.81 2.36 -0.32
N VAL A 191 -27.39 3.52 0.20
CA VAL A 191 -27.68 3.90 1.59
C VAL A 191 -29.17 4.21 1.80
N LYS A 192 -29.85 4.76 0.79
CA LYS A 192 -31.29 5.09 0.87
C LYS A 192 -32.18 3.86 0.72
N ASN A 193 -31.82 2.95 -0.18
CA ASN A 193 -32.64 1.79 -0.58
C ASN A 193 -31.78 0.51 -0.58
N PRO A 194 -31.25 0.06 0.58
CA PRO A 194 -30.33 -1.08 0.64
C PRO A 194 -30.95 -2.37 0.11
N ASP A 195 -32.26 -2.57 0.29
CA ASP A 195 -32.99 -3.77 -0.12
C ASP A 195 -33.05 -3.98 -1.64
N HIS A 196 -32.76 -2.95 -2.44
CA HIS A 196 -32.71 -3.03 -3.90
C HIS A 196 -31.36 -3.56 -4.43
N TYR A 197 -30.40 -3.80 -3.54
CA TYR A 197 -29.07 -4.25 -3.87
C TYR A 197 -28.73 -5.54 -3.13
N ARG A 198 -27.74 -6.28 -3.66
CA ARG A 198 -27.25 -7.52 -3.07
C ARG A 198 -25.74 -7.50 -2.92
N CYS A 199 -25.25 -8.28 -1.97
CA CYS A 199 -23.83 -8.47 -1.73
C CYS A 199 -23.14 -8.95 -3.02
N GLY A 200 -22.07 -8.26 -3.41
CA GLY A 200 -21.29 -8.68 -4.58
C GLY A 200 -20.48 -9.95 -4.34
N GLU A 201 -20.24 -10.31 -3.08
CA GLU A 201 -19.45 -11.48 -2.69
C GLU A 201 -20.33 -12.73 -2.48
N CYS A 202 -21.44 -12.62 -1.73
CA CYS A 202 -22.27 -13.76 -1.37
C CYS A 202 -23.74 -13.68 -1.85
N GLY A 203 -24.16 -12.56 -2.46
CA GLY A 203 -25.55 -12.34 -2.85
C GLY A 203 -26.50 -11.97 -1.70
N GLY A 204 -26.02 -11.88 -0.46
CA GLY A 204 -26.80 -11.54 0.73
C GLY A 204 -27.40 -10.13 0.75
N ARG A 205 -28.25 -9.86 1.75
CA ARG A 205 -28.84 -8.52 1.95
C ARG A 205 -27.85 -7.57 2.62
N TYR A 206 -28.11 -6.27 2.48
CA TYR A 206 -27.32 -5.22 3.12
C TYR A 206 -28.09 -4.53 4.24
N ARG A 207 -27.39 -4.23 5.34
CA ARG A 207 -27.82 -3.30 6.39
C ARG A 207 -27.00 -2.01 6.32
N VAL A 208 -27.61 -0.88 6.65
CA VAL A 208 -26.96 0.43 6.70
C VAL A 208 -26.78 0.85 8.16
N VAL A 209 -25.57 1.26 8.52
CA VAL A 209 -25.20 1.80 9.83
C VAL A 209 -24.60 3.19 9.62
N ARG A 210 -24.96 4.19 10.43
CA ARG A 210 -24.23 5.47 10.43
C ARG A 210 -23.04 5.34 11.36
N ALA A 211 -21.92 5.97 11.03
CA ALA A 211 -20.75 5.91 11.90
C ALA A 211 -21.06 6.43 13.32
N ASP A 212 -21.82 7.52 13.40
CA ASP A 212 -22.21 8.14 14.68
C ASP A 212 -23.17 7.26 15.52
N ASP A 213 -23.84 6.27 14.91
CA ASP A 213 -24.78 5.36 15.60
C ASP A 213 -24.07 4.07 16.08
N ALA A 214 -22.81 3.83 15.70
CA ALA A 214 -22.07 2.61 16.01
C ALA A 214 -21.31 2.68 17.36
N ASP A 215 -21.18 3.87 17.93
CA ASP A 215 -20.48 4.12 19.21
C ASP A 215 -21.44 4.16 20.42
N GLY A 216 -22.71 3.77 20.23
CA GLY A 216 -23.79 3.89 21.22
C GLY A 216 -24.23 2.60 21.92
N GLU A 217 -23.48 1.52 21.80
CA GLU A 217 -23.71 0.28 22.56
C GLU A 217 -22.62 0.15 23.66
N GLU A 218 -22.86 0.80 24.80
CA GLU A 218 -22.26 0.47 26.11
C GLU A 218 -23.23 -0.39 26.94
#